data_AF-A0A1W9WLB7-F1
#
_entry.id   AF-A0A1W9WLB7-F1
#
_cell.length_a   1.000
_cell.length_b   1.000
_cell.length_c   1.000
_cell.angle_alpha   90.00
_cell.angle_beta   90.00
_cell.angle_gamma   90.00
#
_symmetry.space_group_name_H-M   'P 1'
#
loop_
_entity.id
_entity.type
_entity.pdbx_description
1 polymer ?
#
loop_
_entity_poly.entity_id
_entity_poly.type
_entity_poly.pdbx_seq_one_letter_code
_entity_poly.pdbx_strand_id
1 'polypeptide(L)'
;MLDQKTCYLELSVLYLTDRYHGKGDWPPSPARLFQALTAAGRKGSSSSEWHHSVALSLKWLEEISAPLIFAPETTGSGAFVITGPRNQGDKAVKSMGIDEKRMRKQRDLKPLSPVFLPEALENRFLRYLWSVSKAEAEKHRSEIESICRMAKKMTHLGYGIDQIAVHGRIVQGDQVQSENVKLYEPCERPTLLRYKVPAKGYLENLIDLYEAKRNRLSSGVVFPYSHPEKYRLVYYRKEGEVSMDRSVSIFALKSIDGSGRTVSVRWRDAAMTVAPWARHGAGVIAKKEGYAKEWIDRFVLGHTSEGARDQRLSYLPLPSIGHKHADGGIRRFAIAEPVGSKGKATEILEWGLPYFDL
;
A
#
# COMPACT_ATOMS: atom_id res chain seq x y z
N MET A 1 9.80 14.48 -13.98
CA MET A 1 11.08 15.14 -13.66
C MET A 1 10.95 15.83 -12.31
N LEU A 2 11.92 15.63 -11.42
CA LEU A 2 11.93 16.28 -10.10
C LEU A 2 12.24 17.77 -10.25
N ASP A 3 11.78 18.57 -9.29
CA ASP A 3 12.04 20.00 -9.28
C ASP A 3 13.52 20.27 -8.94
N GLN A 4 14.23 20.96 -9.84
CA GLN A 4 15.64 21.33 -9.70
C GLN A 4 15.88 22.23 -8.48
N LYS A 5 14.86 22.98 -8.03
CA LYS A 5 14.97 23.88 -6.88
C LYS A 5 14.72 23.18 -5.54
N THR A 6 14.19 21.96 -5.57
CA THR A 6 13.87 21.17 -4.39
C THR A 6 15.06 20.31 -3.99
N CYS A 7 15.41 20.35 -2.69
CA CYS A 7 16.37 19.44 -2.11
C CYS A 7 15.65 18.19 -1.58
N TYR A 8 16.34 17.06 -1.62
CA TYR A 8 15.83 15.80 -1.13
C TYR A 8 16.80 15.16 -0.15
N LEU A 9 16.27 14.63 0.95
CA LEU A 9 16.97 13.59 1.72
C LEU A 9 16.81 12.28 0.97
N GLU A 10 17.89 11.77 0.40
CA GLU A 10 17.94 10.49 -0.31
C GLU A 10 18.52 9.42 0.61
N LEU A 11 17.78 8.31 0.79
CA LEU A 11 18.33 7.05 1.26
C LEU A 11 18.40 6.05 0.09
N SER A 12 19.61 5.79 -0.37
CA SER A 12 19.92 4.83 -1.43
C SER A 12 20.26 3.47 -0.84
N VAL A 13 19.41 2.48 -1.09
CA VAL A 13 19.48 1.10 -0.61
C VAL A 13 19.91 0.19 -1.75
N LEU A 14 21.04 -0.49 -1.59
CA LEU A 14 21.50 -1.54 -2.50
C LEU A 14 21.16 -2.91 -1.91
N TYR A 15 20.40 -3.73 -2.63
CA TYR A 15 20.24 -5.15 -2.29
C TYR A 15 21.45 -5.96 -2.76
N LEU A 16 22.05 -6.72 -1.83
CA LEU A 16 23.25 -7.51 -2.12
C LEU A 16 22.94 -8.81 -2.89
N THR A 17 21.68 -9.26 -2.82
CA THR A 17 21.16 -10.41 -3.57
C THR A 17 20.16 -9.95 -4.63
N ASP A 18 19.85 -10.84 -5.57
CA ASP A 18 18.87 -10.64 -6.64
C ASP A 18 17.42 -10.86 -6.19
N ARG A 19 17.15 -10.89 -4.87
CA ARG A 19 15.86 -11.31 -4.32
C ARG A 19 15.44 -10.45 -3.15
N TYR A 20 14.14 -10.21 -3.08
CA TYR A 20 13.47 -9.65 -1.92
C TYR A 20 12.31 -10.54 -1.48
N HIS A 21 12.23 -10.87 -0.19
CA HIS A 21 11.28 -11.84 0.36
C HIS A 21 10.15 -11.20 1.17
N GLY A 22 9.99 -9.88 1.11
CA GLY A 22 8.86 -9.20 1.76
C GLY A 22 7.51 -9.65 1.20
N LYS A 23 6.48 -9.60 2.06
CA LYS A 23 5.16 -10.16 1.75
C LYS A 23 4.25 -9.07 1.20
N GLY A 24 4.16 -9.00 -0.14
CA GLY A 24 3.21 -8.14 -0.84
C GLY A 24 3.48 -6.65 -0.71
N ASP A 25 4.70 -6.28 -0.32
CA ASP A 25 5.14 -4.91 -0.09
C ASP A 25 6.34 -4.56 -0.95
N TRP A 26 6.37 -4.94 -2.23
CA TRP A 26 7.39 -4.42 -3.15
C TRP A 26 6.92 -3.12 -3.83
N PRO A 27 7.77 -2.08 -3.91
CA PRO A 27 8.98 -1.88 -3.10
C PRO A 27 8.68 -1.76 -1.59
N PRO A 28 9.63 -2.10 -0.69
CA PRO A 28 9.42 -2.05 0.75
C PRO A 28 8.80 -0.73 1.19
N SER A 29 7.72 -0.79 1.97
CA SER A 29 7.05 0.43 2.43
C SER A 29 7.99 1.36 3.23
N PRO A 30 7.78 2.70 3.23
CA PRO A 30 8.56 3.61 4.06
C PRO A 30 8.54 3.25 5.56
N ALA A 31 7.43 2.69 6.06
CA ALA A 31 7.35 2.19 7.43
C ALA A 31 8.24 0.97 7.70
N ARG A 32 8.51 0.13 6.70
CA ARG A 32 9.46 -0.99 6.79
C ARG A 32 10.90 -0.49 6.79
N LEU A 33 11.21 0.48 5.95
CA LEU A 33 12.52 1.15 5.98
C LEU A 33 12.76 1.84 7.33
N PHE A 34 11.76 2.55 7.87
CA PHE A 34 11.86 3.20 9.18
C PHE A 34 12.11 2.20 10.32
N GLN A 35 11.47 1.03 10.31
CA GLN A 35 11.75 -0.06 11.26
C GLN A 35 13.21 -0.52 11.17
N ALA A 36 13.73 -0.72 9.95
CA ALA A 36 15.11 -1.13 9.74
C ALA A 36 16.11 -0.05 10.18
N LEU A 37 15.82 1.23 9.92
CA LEU A 37 16.60 2.37 10.38
C LEU A 37 16.59 2.48 11.91
N THR A 38 15.43 2.27 12.55
CA THR A 38 15.28 2.26 14.02
C THR A 38 16.14 1.15 14.65
N ALA A 39 16.12 -0.05 14.06
CA ALA A 39 16.96 -1.17 14.51
C ALA A 39 18.47 -0.86 14.35
N ALA A 40 18.86 -0.24 13.23
CA ALA A 40 20.23 0.18 12.98
C ALA A 40 20.70 1.26 13.99
N GLY A 41 19.84 2.23 14.29
CA GLY A 41 20.07 3.25 15.31
C GLY A 41 20.24 2.63 16.70
N ARG A 42 19.41 1.65 17.09
CA ARG A 42 19.54 0.96 18.39
C ARG A 42 20.80 0.11 18.50
N LYS A 43 21.19 -0.60 17.43
CA LYS A 43 22.35 -1.51 17.46
C LYS A 43 23.68 -0.74 17.53
N GLY A 44 23.72 0.43 16.93
CA GLY A 44 24.97 1.15 16.66
C GLY A 44 25.25 2.35 17.56
N SER A 45 24.45 2.61 18.58
CA SER A 45 24.53 3.83 19.37
C SER A 45 24.53 3.58 20.87
N SER A 46 25.27 4.41 21.60
CA SER A 46 25.23 4.41 23.06
C SER A 46 23.87 4.90 23.57
N SER A 47 23.54 4.65 24.84
CA SER A 47 22.31 5.16 25.45
C SER A 47 22.22 6.69 25.35
N SER A 48 23.34 7.38 25.59
CA SER A 48 23.40 8.84 25.45
C SER A 48 23.17 9.29 24.01
N GLU A 49 23.82 8.66 23.03
CA GLU A 49 23.62 9.00 21.60
C GLU A 49 22.18 8.73 21.15
N TRP A 50 21.56 7.67 21.69
CA TRP A 50 20.16 7.37 21.43
C TRP A 50 19.23 8.52 21.82
N HIS A 51 19.36 9.00 23.06
CA HIS A 51 18.47 10.04 23.60
C HIS A 51 18.74 11.43 23.00
N HIS A 52 20.01 11.78 22.75
CA HIS A 52 20.38 13.14 22.31
C HIS A 52 20.34 13.34 20.80
N SER A 53 20.41 12.28 19.98
CA SER A 53 20.48 12.44 18.51
C SER A 53 19.57 11.47 17.77
N VAL A 54 19.73 10.16 17.98
CA VAL A 54 19.06 9.16 17.13
C VAL A 54 17.54 9.22 17.26
N ALA A 55 17.01 9.23 18.48
CA ALA A 55 15.57 9.24 18.71
C ALA A 55 14.93 10.54 18.17
N LEU A 56 15.58 11.69 18.37
CA LEU A 56 15.11 12.97 17.85
C LEU A 56 15.05 12.97 16.31
N SER A 57 16.06 12.38 15.67
CA SER A 57 16.13 12.30 14.21
C SER A 57 15.05 11.37 13.63
N LEU A 58 14.78 10.24 14.30
CA LEU A 58 13.68 9.34 13.93
C LEU A 58 12.31 10.00 14.14
N LYS A 59 12.12 10.77 15.22
CA LYS A 59 10.90 11.54 15.48
C LYS A 59 10.66 12.62 14.42
N TRP A 60 11.72 13.30 14.00
CA TRP A 60 11.63 14.23 12.89
C TRP A 60 11.20 13.51 11.61
N LEU A 61 11.85 12.39 11.25
CA LEU A 61 11.58 11.64 10.02
C LEU A 61 10.15 11.08 9.94
N GLU A 62 9.53 10.68 11.06
CA GLU A 62 8.15 10.16 11.04
C GLU A 62 7.07 11.24 10.83
N GLU A 63 7.41 12.52 11.04
CA GLU A 63 6.52 13.65 10.82
C GLU A 63 6.61 14.21 9.38
N ILE A 64 7.67 13.86 8.62
CA ILE A 64 7.83 14.32 7.22
C ILE A 64 6.78 13.66 6.30
N SER A 65 6.48 14.35 5.20
CA SER A 65 5.65 13.83 4.11
C SER A 65 6.17 12.49 3.56
N ALA A 66 5.28 11.76 2.89
CA ALA A 66 5.63 10.48 2.30
C ALA A 66 6.73 10.66 1.22
N PRO A 67 7.75 9.81 1.18
CA PRO A 67 8.84 9.96 0.22
C PRO A 67 8.41 9.54 -1.19
N LEU A 68 9.09 10.07 -2.20
CA LEU A 68 9.16 9.43 -3.51
C LEU A 68 10.00 8.16 -3.40
N ILE A 69 9.65 7.12 -4.16
CA ILE A 69 10.42 5.87 -4.17
C ILE A 69 10.86 5.58 -5.61
N PHE A 70 12.15 5.40 -5.84
CA PHE A 70 12.68 4.90 -7.12
C PHE A 70 13.10 3.46 -6.92
N ALA A 71 12.49 2.53 -7.63
CA ALA A 71 12.77 1.11 -7.46
C ALA A 71 12.99 0.44 -8.81
N PRO A 72 13.87 -0.58 -8.90
CA PRO A 72 14.05 -1.32 -10.13
C PRO A 72 12.78 -2.08 -10.48
N GLU A 73 12.62 -2.36 -11.77
CA GLU A 73 11.59 -3.30 -12.19
C GLU A 73 11.93 -4.70 -11.67
N THR A 74 10.88 -5.41 -11.26
CA THR A 74 11.02 -6.75 -10.72
C THR A 74 10.16 -7.73 -11.48
N THR A 75 10.62 -8.97 -11.50
CA THR A 75 9.85 -10.09 -12.02
C THR A 75 9.32 -10.90 -10.84
N GLY A 76 8.05 -11.26 -10.88
CA GLY A 76 7.45 -12.13 -9.87
C GLY A 76 8.03 -13.54 -9.94
N SER A 77 8.21 -14.18 -8.78
CA SER A 77 8.46 -15.61 -8.70
C SER A 77 7.19 -16.37 -8.33
N GLY A 78 7.14 -17.66 -8.69
CA GLY A 78 6.12 -18.57 -8.17
C GLY A 78 6.23 -18.68 -6.64
N ALA A 79 5.09 -18.69 -5.95
CA ALA A 79 5.07 -18.89 -4.51
C ALA A 79 5.58 -20.29 -4.14
N PHE A 80 6.46 -20.38 -3.15
CA PHE A 80 6.90 -21.66 -2.59
C PHE A 80 6.81 -21.65 -1.06
N VAL A 81 6.85 -22.81 -0.45
CA VAL A 81 6.77 -22.96 1.01
C VAL A 81 8.09 -23.48 1.53
N ILE A 82 8.69 -22.76 2.47
CA ILE A 82 9.80 -23.30 3.27
C ILE A 82 9.28 -23.83 4.60
N THR A 83 9.99 -24.80 5.15
CA THR A 83 9.61 -25.43 6.42
C THR A 83 10.68 -25.13 7.48
N GLY A 84 10.25 -24.55 8.60
CA GLY A 84 11.13 -24.24 9.74
C GLY A 84 10.80 -25.11 10.96
N PRO A 85 11.75 -25.31 11.89
CA PRO A 85 11.45 -25.88 13.19
C PRO A 85 10.45 -25.00 13.94
N ARG A 86 9.49 -25.62 14.63
CA ARG A 86 8.46 -24.92 15.41
C ARG A 86 9.03 -24.46 16.74
N ASN A 87 9.48 -23.20 16.79
CA ASN A 87 10.11 -22.59 17.97
C ASN A 87 9.12 -22.16 19.07
N GLN A 88 7.83 -22.48 18.94
CA GLN A 88 6.79 -22.18 19.96
C GLN A 88 6.60 -23.34 20.96
N GLY A 89 7.30 -24.46 20.78
CA GLY A 89 7.04 -25.71 21.52
C GLY A 89 7.48 -25.71 22.98
N ASP A 90 8.56 -25.01 23.35
CA ASP A 90 9.26 -25.31 24.61
C ASP A 90 8.48 -25.02 25.90
N LYS A 91 7.47 -24.14 25.87
CA LYS A 91 6.57 -23.90 27.02
C LYS A 91 5.19 -24.54 26.87
N ALA A 92 4.69 -24.74 25.65
CA ALA A 92 3.37 -25.34 25.40
C ALA A 92 3.34 -26.84 25.74
N VAL A 93 4.47 -27.54 25.61
CA VAL A 93 4.58 -28.98 25.94
C VAL A 93 4.27 -29.23 27.42
N LYS A 94 4.78 -28.40 28.35
CA LYS A 94 4.57 -28.60 29.79
C LYS A 94 3.18 -28.17 30.28
N SER A 95 2.60 -27.11 29.73
CA SER A 95 1.31 -26.57 30.21
C SER A 95 0.07 -27.19 29.56
N MET A 96 0.20 -27.84 28.40
CA MET A 96 -0.94 -28.38 27.64
C MET A 96 -0.97 -29.92 27.52
N GLY A 97 -0.04 -30.64 28.17
CA GLY A 97 0.00 -32.11 28.16
C GLY A 97 0.25 -32.72 26.77
N ILE A 98 0.88 -31.97 25.86
CA ILE A 98 1.13 -32.39 24.48
C ILE A 98 2.46 -33.15 24.41
N ASP A 99 2.46 -34.34 23.82
CA ASP A 99 3.67 -35.15 23.62
C ASP A 99 4.77 -34.37 22.87
N GLU A 100 5.90 -34.22 23.56
CA GLU A 100 7.12 -33.54 23.16
C GLU A 100 7.68 -34.10 21.83
N LYS A 101 7.53 -35.41 21.59
CA LYS A 101 7.96 -36.07 20.33
C LYS A 101 7.06 -35.70 19.15
N ARG A 102 5.76 -35.48 19.38
CA ARG A 102 4.79 -35.10 18.34
C ARG A 102 4.96 -33.64 17.91
N MET A 103 5.27 -32.75 18.85
CA MET A 103 5.55 -31.33 18.57
C MET A 103 6.88 -31.13 17.82
N ARG A 104 7.94 -31.87 18.17
CA ARG A 104 9.24 -31.80 17.45
C ARG A 104 9.15 -32.22 15.98
N LYS A 105 8.17 -33.04 15.62
CA LYS A 105 7.89 -33.45 14.23
C LYS A 105 7.08 -32.41 13.44
N GLN A 106 6.45 -31.43 14.12
CA GLN A 106 5.70 -30.38 13.45
C GLN A 106 6.64 -29.30 12.92
N ARG A 107 6.51 -29.03 11.61
CA ARG A 107 7.21 -27.95 10.93
C ARG A 107 6.26 -26.77 10.79
N ASP A 108 6.77 -25.56 11.02
CA ASP A 108 6.05 -24.36 10.65
C ASP A 108 6.25 -24.12 9.16
N LEU A 109 5.13 -24.07 8.42
CA LEU A 109 5.10 -23.74 6.99
C LEU A 109 5.17 -22.22 6.83
N LYS A 110 6.13 -21.74 6.04
CA LYS A 110 6.27 -20.32 5.72
C LYS A 110 6.16 -20.15 4.20
N PRO A 111 4.98 -19.75 3.69
CA PRO A 111 4.84 -19.39 2.29
C PRO A 111 5.67 -18.14 1.99
N LEU A 112 6.45 -18.21 0.92
CA LEU A 112 7.28 -17.13 0.38
C LEU A 112 6.88 -16.89 -1.08
N SER A 113 6.92 -15.63 -1.48
CA SER A 113 6.74 -15.22 -2.87
C SER A 113 7.74 -14.12 -3.15
N PRO A 114 9.04 -14.46 -3.26
CA PRO A 114 10.05 -13.45 -3.49
C PRO A 114 9.84 -12.74 -4.82
N VAL A 115 10.27 -11.49 -4.88
CA VAL A 115 10.43 -10.77 -6.14
C VAL A 115 11.90 -10.83 -6.54
N PHE A 116 12.15 -11.01 -7.83
CA PHE A 116 13.51 -10.98 -8.37
C PHE A 116 13.87 -9.56 -8.80
N LEU A 117 15.04 -9.13 -8.36
CA LEU A 117 15.69 -7.88 -8.75
C LEU A 117 16.58 -8.14 -9.97
N PRO A 118 16.99 -7.07 -10.70
CA PRO A 118 17.93 -7.21 -11.80
C PRO A 118 19.21 -7.96 -11.39
N GLU A 119 19.73 -8.81 -12.29
CA GLU A 119 20.93 -9.60 -12.03
C GLU A 119 22.17 -8.70 -11.84
N ALA A 120 22.28 -7.62 -12.60
CA ALA A 120 23.36 -6.65 -12.46
C ALA A 120 23.23 -5.88 -11.14
N LEU A 121 24.28 -5.89 -10.30
CA LEU A 121 24.26 -5.31 -8.95
C LEU A 121 23.97 -3.80 -8.98
N GLU A 122 24.54 -3.09 -9.95
CA GLU A 122 24.36 -1.65 -10.19
C GLU A 122 22.91 -1.26 -10.51
N ASN A 123 22.06 -2.23 -10.89
CA ASN A 123 20.66 -2.01 -11.19
C ASN A 123 19.72 -2.44 -10.04
N ARG A 124 20.26 -2.75 -8.84
CA ARG A 124 19.47 -3.17 -7.67
C ARG A 124 19.22 -2.05 -6.65
N PHE A 125 19.48 -0.80 -7.02
CA PHE A 125 19.28 0.34 -6.13
C PHE A 125 17.80 0.71 -5.98
N LEU A 126 17.37 0.77 -4.73
CA LEU A 126 16.10 1.32 -4.30
C LEU A 126 16.37 2.66 -3.59
N ARG A 127 15.69 3.73 -3.94
CA ARG A 127 15.92 5.07 -3.35
C ARG A 127 14.64 5.63 -2.75
N TYR A 128 14.75 6.19 -1.56
CA TYR A 128 13.67 6.92 -0.90
C TYR A 128 14.06 8.39 -0.80
N LEU A 129 13.23 9.28 -1.33
CA LEU A 129 13.49 10.71 -1.38
C LEU A 129 12.41 11.49 -0.63
N TRP A 130 12.76 12.08 0.50
CA TRP A 130 11.90 13.04 1.19
C TRP A 130 12.21 14.44 0.66
N SER A 131 11.17 15.16 0.22
CA SER A 131 11.30 16.57 -0.13
C SER A 131 11.58 17.37 1.13
N VAL A 132 12.67 18.13 1.12
CA VAL A 132 13.08 19.01 2.23
C VAL A 132 13.49 20.34 1.63
N SER A 133 12.84 21.44 2.01
CA SER A 133 13.26 22.75 1.53
C SER A 133 14.69 23.08 2.01
N LYS A 134 15.39 23.98 1.32
CA LYS A 134 16.75 24.40 1.73
C LYS A 134 16.79 24.91 3.18
N ALA A 135 15.76 25.66 3.60
CA ALA A 135 15.66 26.17 4.96
C ALA A 135 15.43 25.05 5.99
N GLU A 136 14.58 24.06 5.68
CA GLU A 136 14.37 22.89 6.54
C GLU A 136 15.62 22.01 6.63
N ALA A 137 16.35 21.83 5.52
CA ALA A 137 17.58 21.05 5.49
C ALA A 137 18.67 21.68 6.38
N GLU A 138 18.75 23.02 6.41
CA GLU A 138 19.65 23.73 7.30
C GLU A 138 19.21 23.61 8.76
N LYS A 139 17.92 23.83 9.02
CA LYS A 139 17.33 23.74 10.37
C LYS A 139 17.50 22.36 11.00
N HIS A 140 17.35 21.30 10.21
CA HIS A 140 17.39 19.90 10.65
C HIS A 140 18.67 19.18 10.21
N ARG A 141 19.76 19.93 10.00
CA ARG A 141 21.05 19.37 9.56
C ARG A 141 21.53 18.25 10.46
N SER A 142 21.40 18.40 11.78
CA SER A 142 21.87 17.42 12.76
C SER A 142 21.09 16.09 12.69
N GLU A 143 19.78 16.18 12.45
CA GLU A 143 18.87 15.06 12.32
C GLU A 143 19.12 14.30 11.01
N ILE A 144 19.31 15.04 9.91
CA ILE A 144 19.70 14.51 8.60
C ILE A 144 21.03 13.75 8.70
N GLU A 145 22.06 14.35 9.30
CA GLU A 145 23.36 13.70 9.47
C GLU A 145 23.28 12.44 10.32
N SER A 146 22.45 12.46 11.37
CA SER A 146 22.19 11.27 12.20
C SER A 146 21.49 10.17 11.43
N ILE A 147 20.49 10.50 10.61
CA ILE A 147 19.81 9.54 9.71
C ILE A 147 20.80 8.93 8.73
N CYS A 148 21.66 9.72 8.10
CA CYS A 148 22.69 9.22 7.19
C CYS A 148 23.69 8.30 7.91
N ARG A 149 24.05 8.60 9.17
CA ARG A 149 24.90 7.73 10.01
C ARG A 149 24.20 6.42 10.37
N MET A 150 22.91 6.44 10.69
CA MET A 150 22.12 5.24 10.96
C MET A 150 21.97 4.36 9.72
N ALA A 151 21.72 4.98 8.56
CA ALA A 151 21.54 4.28 7.29
C ALA A 151 22.74 3.36 6.99
N LYS A 152 23.97 3.86 7.18
CA LYS A 152 25.21 3.06 7.00
C LYS A 152 25.29 1.79 7.87
N LYS A 153 24.50 1.71 8.95
CA LYS A 153 24.47 0.58 9.89
C LYS A 153 23.32 -0.40 9.60
N MET A 154 22.46 -0.08 8.63
CA MET A 154 21.41 -0.98 8.18
C MET A 154 22.02 -2.20 7.48
N THR A 155 21.48 -3.37 7.77
CA THR A 155 21.98 -4.64 7.22
C THR A 155 20.91 -5.45 6.51
N HIS A 156 19.63 -5.21 6.82
CA HIS A 156 18.51 -5.96 6.26
C HIS A 156 17.31 -5.05 6.02
N LEU A 157 16.59 -5.27 4.91
CA LEU A 157 15.31 -4.62 4.62
C LEU A 157 14.37 -5.62 3.96
N GLY A 158 13.38 -6.08 4.72
CA GLY A 158 12.54 -7.23 4.36
C GLY A 158 12.64 -8.29 5.44
N TYR A 159 12.98 -9.51 5.04
CA TYR A 159 13.28 -10.63 5.93
C TYR A 159 14.74 -10.59 6.37
N GLY A 160 15.11 -11.39 7.37
CA GLY A 160 16.51 -11.48 7.85
C GLY A 160 17.50 -12.07 6.83
N ILE A 161 17.05 -12.44 5.64
CA ILE A 161 17.88 -12.90 4.52
C ILE A 161 18.02 -11.83 3.43
N ASP A 162 17.24 -10.75 3.52
CA ASP A 162 17.21 -9.65 2.54
C ASP A 162 18.30 -8.63 2.89
N GLN A 163 19.55 -8.95 2.57
CA GLN A 163 20.73 -8.15 2.93
C GLN A 163 20.88 -6.90 2.06
N ILE A 164 21.25 -5.80 2.70
CA ILE A 164 21.38 -4.49 2.06
C ILE A 164 22.63 -3.74 2.52
N ALA A 165 23.08 -2.80 1.68
CA ALA A 165 23.94 -1.69 2.04
C ALA A 165 23.19 -0.37 1.78
N VAL A 166 23.34 0.64 2.65
CA VAL A 166 22.60 1.90 2.51
C VAL A 166 23.51 3.10 2.65
N HIS A 167 23.29 4.09 1.79
CA HIS A 167 23.91 5.40 1.86
C HIS A 167 22.83 6.49 1.97
N GLY A 168 23.07 7.48 2.82
CA GLY A 168 22.19 8.65 2.96
C GLY A 168 22.92 9.92 2.58
N ARG A 169 22.24 10.82 1.86
CA ARG A 169 22.78 12.13 1.45
C ARG A 169 21.65 13.14 1.16
N ILE A 170 22.00 14.43 1.13
CA ILE A 170 21.14 15.46 0.53
C ILE A 170 21.51 15.60 -0.95
N VAL A 171 20.50 15.64 -1.82
CA VAL A 171 20.66 15.80 -3.28
C VAL A 171 19.71 16.85 -3.82
N GLN A 172 20.10 17.51 -4.91
CA GLN A 172 19.18 18.35 -5.69
C GLN A 172 18.41 17.48 -6.70
N GLY A 173 17.22 17.92 -7.11
CA GLY A 173 16.33 17.12 -7.96
C GLY A 173 16.94 16.69 -9.30
N ASP A 174 17.85 17.47 -9.88
CA ASP A 174 18.58 17.17 -11.12
C ASP A 174 19.71 16.14 -10.95
N GLN A 175 20.15 15.89 -9.72
CA GLN A 175 21.20 14.93 -9.38
C GLN A 175 20.65 13.53 -9.07
N VAL A 176 19.32 13.36 -9.09
CA VAL A 176 18.67 12.10 -8.81
C VAL A 176 18.73 11.21 -10.04
N GLN A 177 19.46 10.11 -9.92
CA GLN A 177 19.56 9.09 -10.96
C GLN A 177 18.23 8.35 -11.10
N SER A 178 17.78 8.21 -12.34
CA SER A 178 16.47 7.61 -12.70
C SER A 178 16.60 6.50 -13.75
N GLU A 179 17.84 6.12 -14.10
CA GLU A 179 18.12 5.02 -15.00
C GLU A 179 17.76 3.67 -14.37
N ASN A 180 17.16 2.77 -15.15
CA ASN A 180 16.82 1.39 -14.77
C ASN A 180 15.90 1.26 -13.53
N VAL A 181 15.20 2.33 -13.16
CA VAL A 181 14.25 2.37 -12.06
C VAL A 181 12.92 2.94 -12.51
N LYS A 182 11.87 2.68 -11.75
CA LYS A 182 10.54 3.26 -11.89
C LYS A 182 10.26 4.14 -10.69
N LEU A 183 9.69 5.31 -10.95
CA LEU A 183 9.21 6.21 -9.90
C LEU A 183 7.90 5.69 -9.31
N TYR A 184 7.78 5.76 -8.00
CA TYR A 184 6.57 5.55 -7.22
C TYR A 184 6.32 6.83 -6.44
N GLU A 185 5.25 7.54 -6.79
CA GLU A 185 4.90 8.84 -6.22
C GLU A 185 3.68 8.74 -5.30
N PRO A 186 3.68 9.38 -4.11
CA PRO A 186 2.47 9.53 -3.31
C PRO A 186 1.38 10.27 -4.09
N CYS A 187 0.13 9.80 -3.99
CA CYS A 187 -1.01 10.44 -4.63
C CYS A 187 -2.21 10.49 -3.68
N GLU A 188 -3.08 11.48 -3.87
CA GLU A 188 -4.32 11.62 -3.07
C GLU A 188 -5.39 10.61 -3.49
N ARG A 189 -5.41 10.26 -4.78
CA ARG A 189 -6.43 9.36 -5.33
C ARG A 189 -6.13 7.90 -4.95
N PRO A 190 -7.17 7.12 -4.63
CA PRO A 190 -7.02 5.69 -4.38
C PRO A 190 -6.40 4.98 -5.58
N THR A 191 -5.33 4.23 -5.33
CA THR A 191 -4.73 3.26 -6.25
C THR A 191 -4.73 1.89 -5.60
N LEU A 192 -4.43 0.83 -6.37
CA LEU A 192 -4.21 -0.50 -5.81
C LEU A 192 -2.96 -0.54 -4.90
N LEU A 193 -2.03 0.37 -5.11
CA LEU A 193 -0.77 0.44 -4.38
C LEU A 193 -0.87 1.38 -3.19
N ARG A 194 -0.79 0.81 -1.99
CA ARG A 194 -0.81 1.56 -0.74
C ARG A 194 0.34 1.14 0.15
N TYR A 195 1.09 2.13 0.64
CA TYR A 195 2.18 1.88 1.58
C TYR A 195 1.85 2.41 2.96
N LYS A 196 2.33 1.67 3.95
CA LYS A 196 2.44 2.17 5.31
C LYS A 196 3.57 3.19 5.34
N VAL A 197 3.24 4.41 5.77
CA VAL A 197 4.19 5.50 5.99
C VAL A 197 4.16 5.84 7.48
N PRO A 198 5.32 6.05 8.14
CA PRO A 198 5.33 6.47 9.53
C PRO A 198 4.43 7.70 9.76
N ALA A 199 3.82 7.71 10.94
CA ALA A 199 3.07 8.84 11.46
C ALA A 199 3.64 9.23 12.82
N LYS A 200 3.26 10.40 13.31
CA LYS A 200 3.62 10.82 14.66
C LYS A 200 3.29 9.74 15.71
N GLY A 201 4.27 9.41 16.56
CA GLY A 201 4.21 8.36 17.58
C GLY A 201 4.56 6.97 17.08
N TYR A 202 5.07 6.82 15.85
CA TYR A 202 5.44 5.52 15.30
C TYR A 202 6.67 4.94 16.00
N LEU A 203 7.68 5.75 16.27
CA LEU A 203 8.88 5.36 17.01
C LEU A 203 8.52 4.83 18.41
N GLU A 204 7.71 5.56 19.17
CA GLU A 204 7.25 5.15 20.50
C GLU A 204 6.51 3.81 20.41
N ASN A 205 5.60 3.67 19.45
CA ASN A 205 4.89 2.42 19.24
C ASN A 205 5.83 1.25 18.92
N LEU A 206 6.90 1.46 18.13
CA LEU A 206 7.92 0.43 17.89
C LEU A 206 8.70 0.06 19.15
N ILE A 207 9.02 1.04 19.99
CA ILE A 207 9.72 0.82 21.27
C ILE A 207 8.83 0.02 22.23
N ASP A 208 7.56 0.40 22.37
CA ASP A 208 6.59 -0.29 23.23
C ASP A 208 6.40 -1.75 22.79
N LEU A 209 6.29 -1.98 21.48
CA LEU A 209 6.19 -3.33 20.91
C LEU A 209 7.45 -4.17 21.19
N TYR A 210 8.63 -3.56 21.10
CA TYR A 210 9.89 -4.22 21.42
C TYR A 210 9.97 -4.59 22.90
N GLU A 211 9.65 -3.68 23.80
CA GLU A 211 9.67 -3.93 25.25
C GLU A 211 8.60 -4.95 25.66
N ALA A 212 7.39 -4.87 25.12
CA ALA A 212 6.36 -5.89 25.32
C ALA A 212 6.84 -7.28 24.86
N LYS A 213 7.47 -7.36 23.68
CA LYS A 213 8.03 -8.61 23.16
C LYS A 213 9.18 -9.14 24.02
N ARG A 214 10.02 -8.26 24.56
CA ARG A 214 11.12 -8.63 25.47
C ARG A 214 10.59 -9.17 26.80
N ASN A 215 9.53 -8.56 27.34
CA ASN A 215 8.96 -8.89 28.65
C ASN A 215 7.87 -9.98 28.61
N ARG A 216 7.47 -10.45 27.41
CA ARG A 216 6.41 -11.48 27.22
C ARG A 216 6.62 -12.78 28.01
N LEU A 217 7.86 -13.14 28.30
CA LEU A 217 8.17 -14.38 29.03
C LEU A 217 8.09 -14.21 30.55
N SER A 218 8.17 -12.97 31.04
CA SER A 218 8.19 -12.62 32.47
C SER A 218 6.79 -12.38 33.03
N SER A 219 5.85 -11.94 32.20
CA SER A 219 4.48 -11.59 32.63
C SER A 219 3.45 -12.72 32.50
N GLY A 220 3.84 -13.90 31.98
CA GLY A 220 2.90 -14.98 31.65
C GLY A 220 1.93 -14.64 30.50
N VAL A 221 2.03 -13.43 29.92
CA VAL A 221 1.19 -12.96 28.82
C VAL A 221 1.85 -13.35 27.49
N VAL A 222 1.20 -14.24 26.74
CA VAL A 222 1.51 -14.43 25.33
C VAL A 222 0.96 -13.23 24.58
N PHE A 223 1.81 -12.24 24.32
CA PHE A 223 1.42 -11.15 23.42
C PHE A 223 1.14 -11.75 22.03
N PRO A 224 -0.10 -11.64 21.51
CA PRO A 224 -0.35 -11.93 20.11
C PRO A 224 0.54 -11.02 19.28
N TYR A 225 0.95 -11.47 18.10
CA TYR A 225 1.85 -10.74 17.22
C TYR A 225 1.24 -9.35 16.92
N SER A 226 1.64 -8.33 17.68
CA SER A 226 1.12 -6.98 17.53
C SER A 226 1.90 -6.30 16.41
N HIS A 227 1.15 -5.84 15.42
CA HIS A 227 1.70 -5.08 14.33
C HIS A 227 1.79 -3.61 14.76
N PRO A 228 2.80 -2.84 14.30
CA PRO A 228 2.81 -1.40 14.50
C PRO A 228 1.52 -0.78 13.97
N GLU A 229 0.95 0.17 14.71
CA GLU A 229 -0.38 0.75 14.48
C GLU A 229 -0.33 2.23 14.12
N LYS A 230 0.73 2.95 14.55
CA LYS A 230 0.87 4.41 14.36
C LYS A 230 1.42 4.78 12.98
N TYR A 231 0.77 4.34 11.91
CA TYR A 231 1.16 4.62 10.52
C TYR A 231 0.00 5.21 9.72
N ARG A 232 0.34 5.96 8.67
CA ARG A 232 -0.61 6.39 7.63
C ARG A 232 -0.61 5.39 6.49
N LEU A 233 -1.77 5.12 5.92
CA LEU A 233 -1.88 4.48 4.62
C LEU A 233 -1.87 5.57 3.55
N VAL A 234 -0.88 5.52 2.68
CA VAL A 234 -0.69 6.50 1.60
C VAL A 234 -0.78 5.76 0.27
N TYR A 235 -1.59 6.26 -0.65
CA TYR A 235 -1.67 5.73 -2.01
C TYR A 235 -0.44 6.15 -2.81
N TYR A 236 0.03 5.25 -3.67
CA TYR A 236 1.15 5.50 -4.56
C TYR A 236 0.75 5.18 -6.00
N ARG A 237 1.34 5.91 -6.94
CA ARG A 237 1.27 5.61 -8.37
C ARG A 237 2.65 5.19 -8.87
N LYS A 238 2.74 4.07 -9.58
CA LYS A 238 3.96 3.66 -10.29
C LYS A 238 4.02 4.37 -11.65
N GLU A 239 5.19 4.85 -12.03
CA GLU A 239 5.46 5.42 -13.35
C GLU A 239 5.14 4.42 -14.46
N GLY A 240 4.42 4.89 -15.48
CA GLY A 240 3.95 4.07 -16.59
C GLY A 240 2.78 3.14 -16.25
N GLU A 241 2.40 3.03 -14.97
CA GLU A 241 1.12 2.43 -14.61
C GLU A 241 0.02 3.41 -15.00
N VAL A 242 -0.85 2.99 -15.92
CA VAL A 242 -2.12 3.68 -16.14
C VAL A 242 -2.85 3.56 -14.83
N SER A 243 -2.82 4.64 -14.05
CA SER A 243 -3.66 4.78 -12.89
C SER A 243 -5.06 4.33 -13.28
N MET A 244 -5.68 3.53 -12.42
CA MET A 244 -7.14 3.47 -12.40
C MET A 244 -7.65 4.86 -11.94
N ASP A 245 -7.29 5.94 -12.64
CA ASP A 245 -7.82 7.31 -12.52
C ASP A 245 -9.22 7.32 -13.10
N ARG A 246 -10.01 6.38 -12.59
CA ARG A 246 -11.38 6.12 -12.94
C ARG A 246 -12.12 6.35 -11.66
N SER A 247 -12.88 7.43 -11.58
CA SER A 247 -13.81 7.60 -10.47
C SER A 247 -14.84 6.49 -10.57
N VAL A 248 -14.98 5.70 -9.51
CA VAL A 248 -15.88 4.55 -9.45
C VAL A 248 -16.76 4.65 -8.21
N SER A 249 -18.07 4.52 -8.43
CA SER A 249 -19.07 4.41 -7.37
C SER A 249 -19.68 3.02 -7.39
N ILE A 250 -19.77 2.38 -6.22
CA ILE A 250 -20.25 1.00 -6.09
C ILE A 250 -21.59 0.99 -5.34
N PHE A 251 -22.58 0.34 -5.93
CA PHE A 251 -23.94 0.26 -5.42
C PHE A 251 -24.32 -1.20 -5.13
N ALA A 252 -25.17 -1.41 -4.13
CA ALA A 252 -25.76 -2.71 -3.84
C ALA A 252 -27.17 -2.80 -4.42
N LEU A 253 -27.52 -3.96 -4.98
CA LEU A 253 -28.88 -4.22 -5.46
C LEU A 253 -29.77 -4.55 -4.27
N LYS A 254 -30.86 -3.78 -4.11
CA LYS A 254 -31.83 -3.93 -3.03
C LYS A 254 -33.22 -4.23 -3.61
N SER A 255 -34.01 -4.98 -2.85
CA SER A 255 -35.40 -5.24 -3.17
C SER A 255 -36.23 -3.98 -2.94
N ILE A 256 -37.15 -3.70 -3.86
CA ILE A 256 -38.09 -2.57 -3.78
C ILE A 256 -39.30 -2.85 -2.87
N ASP A 257 -39.43 -4.07 -2.36
CA ASP A 257 -40.53 -4.51 -1.47
C ASP A 257 -40.45 -3.93 -0.04
N GLY A 258 -39.57 -2.95 0.20
CA GLY A 258 -39.34 -2.34 1.51
C GLY A 258 -38.57 -3.24 2.50
N SER A 259 -38.22 -4.48 2.14
CA SER A 259 -37.51 -5.40 3.04
C SER A 259 -36.02 -5.08 3.20
N GLY A 260 -35.46 -4.23 2.34
CA GLY A 260 -34.03 -3.93 2.31
C GLY A 260 -33.13 -5.13 1.98
N ARG A 261 -33.73 -6.26 1.55
CA ARG A 261 -33.00 -7.48 1.19
C ARG A 261 -32.15 -7.25 -0.05
N THR A 262 -30.97 -7.85 -0.04
CA THR A 262 -30.07 -7.81 -1.19
C THR A 262 -30.59 -8.73 -2.29
N VAL A 263 -30.75 -8.19 -3.49
CA VAL A 263 -31.16 -8.95 -4.68
C VAL A 263 -29.92 -9.57 -5.33
N SER A 264 -30.06 -10.79 -5.82
CA SER A 264 -29.03 -11.49 -6.57
C SER A 264 -29.53 -11.77 -7.99
N VAL A 265 -28.84 -11.22 -8.98
CA VAL A 265 -29.07 -11.50 -10.40
C VAL A 265 -28.05 -12.53 -10.87
N ARG A 266 -28.45 -13.48 -11.72
CA ARG A 266 -27.52 -14.44 -12.29
C ARG A 266 -26.53 -13.72 -13.20
N TRP A 267 -25.24 -14.06 -13.10
CA TRP A 267 -24.18 -13.38 -13.85
C TRP A 267 -24.40 -13.38 -15.36
N ARG A 268 -25.03 -14.43 -15.92
CA ARG A 268 -25.33 -14.57 -17.34
C ARG A 268 -26.33 -13.51 -17.83
N ASP A 269 -27.26 -13.12 -16.96
CA ASP A 269 -28.33 -12.18 -17.29
C ASP A 269 -27.94 -10.73 -16.96
N ALA A 270 -26.86 -10.56 -16.19
CA ALA A 270 -26.48 -9.28 -15.59
C ALA A 270 -26.16 -8.17 -16.59
N ALA A 271 -25.54 -8.50 -17.72
CA ALA A 271 -25.26 -7.53 -18.77
C ALA A 271 -26.55 -6.99 -19.42
N MET A 272 -27.61 -7.81 -19.45
CA MET A 272 -28.90 -7.47 -20.06
C MET A 272 -29.94 -6.96 -19.06
N THR A 273 -29.61 -6.91 -17.76
CA THR A 273 -30.52 -6.49 -16.70
C THR A 273 -29.92 -5.37 -15.86
N VAL A 274 -28.87 -5.68 -15.09
CA VAL A 274 -28.26 -4.76 -14.13
C VAL A 274 -27.61 -3.55 -14.80
N ALA A 275 -26.87 -3.75 -15.89
CA ALA A 275 -26.24 -2.64 -16.60
C ALA A 275 -27.26 -1.66 -17.24
N PRO A 276 -28.32 -2.15 -17.93
CA PRO A 276 -29.43 -1.30 -18.36
C PRO A 276 -30.16 -0.56 -17.23
N TRP A 277 -30.45 -1.21 -16.10
CA TRP A 277 -31.07 -0.55 -14.94
C TRP A 277 -30.19 0.60 -14.42
N ALA A 278 -28.92 0.32 -14.17
CA ALA A 278 -27.97 1.33 -13.70
C ALA A 278 -27.83 2.50 -14.68
N ARG A 279 -27.81 2.21 -15.99
CA ARG A 279 -27.78 3.22 -17.06
C ARG A 279 -29.04 4.08 -17.08
N HIS A 280 -30.22 3.45 -16.97
CA HIS A 280 -31.48 4.15 -16.94
C HIS A 280 -31.57 5.09 -15.72
N GLY A 281 -31.32 4.57 -14.51
CA GLY A 281 -31.35 5.38 -13.29
C GLY A 281 -30.36 6.53 -13.34
N ALA A 282 -29.15 6.30 -13.84
CA ALA A 282 -28.16 7.37 -14.00
C ALA A 282 -28.64 8.49 -14.94
N GLY A 283 -29.33 8.14 -16.03
CA GLY A 283 -29.95 9.12 -16.93
C GLY A 283 -31.08 9.91 -16.27
N VAL A 284 -31.91 9.26 -15.45
CA VAL A 284 -33.00 9.92 -14.72
C VAL A 284 -32.47 10.88 -13.67
N ILE A 285 -31.49 10.46 -12.86
CA ILE A 285 -30.83 11.32 -11.86
C ILE A 285 -30.17 12.51 -12.53
N ALA A 286 -29.36 12.30 -13.57
CA ALA A 286 -28.70 13.41 -14.28
C ALA A 286 -29.71 14.42 -14.84
N LYS A 287 -30.86 13.95 -15.36
CA LYS A 287 -31.94 14.82 -15.83
C LYS A 287 -32.57 15.62 -14.69
N LYS A 288 -32.81 15.00 -13.53
CA LYS A 288 -33.39 15.64 -12.34
C LYS A 288 -32.47 16.75 -11.79
N GLU A 289 -31.16 16.53 -11.85
CA GLU A 289 -30.13 17.49 -11.45
C GLU A 289 -29.89 18.60 -12.50
N GLY A 290 -30.67 18.63 -13.59
CA GLY A 290 -30.64 19.72 -14.56
C GLY A 290 -29.51 19.66 -15.59
N TYR A 291 -28.87 18.50 -15.79
CA TYR A 291 -27.84 18.36 -16.81
C TYR A 291 -28.41 18.47 -18.23
N ALA A 292 -27.61 19.05 -19.13
CA ALA A 292 -27.98 19.20 -20.54
C ALA A 292 -28.23 17.84 -21.21
N LYS A 293 -29.27 17.75 -22.03
CA LYS A 293 -29.71 16.52 -22.69
C LYS A 293 -28.59 15.91 -23.55
N GLU A 294 -27.83 16.74 -24.27
CA GLU A 294 -26.73 16.33 -25.14
C GLU A 294 -25.54 15.75 -24.36
N TRP A 295 -25.36 16.17 -23.11
CA TRP A 295 -24.36 15.60 -22.20
C TRP A 295 -24.86 14.27 -21.65
N ILE A 296 -26.12 14.18 -21.22
CA ILE A 296 -26.72 12.94 -20.72
C ILE A 296 -26.69 11.87 -21.82
N ASP A 297 -27.17 12.20 -23.03
CA ASP A 297 -27.24 11.26 -24.14
C ASP A 297 -25.85 10.71 -24.49
N ARG A 298 -24.83 11.57 -24.60
CA ARG A 298 -23.47 11.14 -24.97
C ARG A 298 -22.68 10.50 -23.84
N PHE A 299 -22.61 11.13 -22.68
CA PHE A 299 -21.69 10.77 -21.60
C PHE A 299 -22.29 9.74 -20.64
N VAL A 300 -23.56 9.90 -20.26
CA VAL A 300 -24.24 9.00 -19.31
C VAL A 300 -24.81 7.80 -20.05
N LEU A 301 -25.63 8.05 -21.07
CA LEU A 301 -26.27 7.00 -21.85
C LEU A 301 -25.34 6.48 -22.95
N GLY A 302 -24.24 7.12 -23.32
CA GLY A 302 -23.33 6.55 -24.32
C GLY A 302 -23.88 6.53 -25.75
N HIS A 303 -24.92 7.31 -26.06
CA HIS A 303 -25.42 7.56 -27.42
C HIS A 303 -24.42 8.47 -28.16
N THR A 304 -23.35 7.88 -28.68
CA THR A 304 -22.28 8.57 -29.40
C THR A 304 -22.09 7.96 -30.80
N SER A 305 -21.59 8.76 -31.74
CA SER A 305 -21.16 8.27 -33.06
C SER A 305 -19.97 7.30 -32.92
N GLU A 306 -19.79 6.42 -33.91
CA GLU A 306 -18.65 5.49 -33.90
C GLU A 306 -17.32 6.27 -33.83
N GLY A 307 -16.48 5.94 -32.84
CA GLY A 307 -15.19 6.61 -32.56
C GLY A 307 -15.10 7.37 -31.23
N ALA A 308 -16.22 7.78 -30.62
CA ALA A 308 -16.23 8.48 -29.32
C ALA A 308 -16.60 7.58 -28.11
N ARG A 309 -16.51 6.26 -28.31
CA ARG A 309 -16.97 5.26 -27.33
C ARG A 309 -16.20 5.32 -26.00
N ASP A 310 -14.96 5.81 -25.98
CA ASP A 310 -14.12 5.79 -24.78
C ASP A 310 -14.39 6.96 -23.82
N GLN A 311 -15.33 7.87 -24.15
CA GLN A 311 -15.68 9.04 -23.34
C GLN A 311 -17.09 8.95 -22.73
N ARG A 312 -17.46 7.79 -22.17
CA ARG A 312 -18.76 7.56 -21.49
C ARG A 312 -18.62 6.83 -20.15
N LEU A 313 -19.67 6.89 -19.34
CA LEU A 313 -19.79 6.04 -18.16
C LEU A 313 -19.78 4.55 -18.53
N SER A 314 -19.11 3.74 -17.73
CA SER A 314 -19.24 2.28 -17.77
C SER A 314 -20.10 1.79 -16.63
N TYR A 315 -21.00 0.87 -16.94
CA TYR A 315 -21.89 0.20 -16.00
C TYR A 315 -21.43 -1.26 -15.87
N LEU A 316 -20.94 -1.62 -14.69
CA LEU A 316 -20.17 -2.84 -14.45
C LEU A 316 -20.89 -3.70 -13.41
N PRO A 317 -21.65 -4.73 -13.82
CA PRO A 317 -22.17 -5.73 -12.88
C PRO A 317 -21.02 -6.46 -12.19
N LEU A 318 -21.00 -6.49 -10.85
CA LEU A 318 -19.89 -7.05 -10.07
C LEU A 318 -20.26 -8.44 -9.53
N PRO A 319 -19.64 -9.52 -10.04
CA PRO A 319 -19.90 -10.87 -9.55
C PRO A 319 -19.30 -11.09 -8.17
N SER A 320 -20.05 -11.80 -7.34
CA SER A 320 -19.54 -12.27 -6.05
C SER A 320 -18.53 -13.40 -6.30
N ILE A 321 -17.24 -13.15 -6.07
CA ILE A 321 -16.13 -14.09 -6.27
C ILE A 321 -15.18 -14.12 -5.05
N GLY A 322 -14.31 -15.14 -4.96
CA GLY A 322 -13.19 -15.17 -4.01
C GLY A 322 -13.51 -15.61 -2.58
N HIS A 323 -14.76 -15.96 -2.27
CA HIS A 323 -15.17 -16.52 -0.98
C HIS A 323 -15.68 -17.97 -1.15
N LYS A 324 -15.54 -18.82 -0.13
CA LYS A 324 -15.99 -20.24 -0.17
C LYS A 324 -17.50 -20.43 -0.42
N HIS A 325 -18.29 -19.37 -0.21
CA HIS A 325 -19.74 -19.35 -0.47
C HIS A 325 -20.12 -18.41 -1.62
N ALA A 326 -19.15 -17.99 -2.43
CA ALA A 326 -19.40 -17.18 -3.61
C ALA A 326 -20.06 -18.04 -4.69
N ASP A 327 -21.19 -17.59 -5.21
CA ASP A 327 -22.02 -18.28 -6.21
C ASP A 327 -21.97 -17.58 -7.59
N GLY A 328 -21.11 -16.57 -7.74
CA GLY A 328 -21.04 -15.74 -8.94
C GLY A 328 -22.21 -14.78 -9.12
N GLY A 329 -23.21 -14.77 -8.23
CA GLY A 329 -24.37 -13.89 -8.30
C GLY A 329 -23.97 -12.40 -8.24
N ILE A 330 -24.65 -11.59 -9.04
CA ILE A 330 -24.48 -10.13 -9.05
C ILE A 330 -25.39 -9.56 -7.97
N ARG A 331 -24.76 -8.99 -6.95
CA ARG A 331 -25.43 -8.30 -5.84
C ARG A 331 -25.05 -6.81 -5.76
N ARG A 332 -24.09 -6.41 -6.59
CA ARG A 332 -23.52 -5.07 -6.64
C ARG A 332 -23.22 -4.71 -8.09
N PHE A 333 -23.21 -3.42 -8.39
CA PHE A 333 -22.70 -2.90 -9.65
C PHE A 333 -21.82 -1.68 -9.38
N ALA A 334 -20.89 -1.42 -10.28
CA ALA A 334 -20.08 -0.21 -10.29
C ALA A 334 -20.49 0.68 -11.46
N ILE A 335 -20.48 1.99 -11.23
CA ILE A 335 -20.50 3.00 -12.28
C ILE A 335 -19.13 3.66 -12.29
N ALA A 336 -18.51 3.75 -13.47
CA ALA A 336 -17.16 4.26 -13.60
C ALA A 336 -17.06 5.34 -14.69
N GLU A 337 -16.54 6.52 -14.37
CA GLU A 337 -16.27 7.59 -15.35
C GLU A 337 -15.12 7.22 -16.29
N PRO A 338 -14.97 7.79 -17.50
CA PRO A 338 -13.77 7.58 -18.31
C PRO A 338 -12.46 7.86 -17.55
N VAL A 339 -11.37 7.20 -17.96
CA VAL A 339 -10.04 7.46 -17.39
C VAL A 339 -9.68 8.94 -17.51
N GLY A 340 -9.15 9.52 -16.44
CA GLY A 340 -8.78 10.93 -16.38
C GLY A 340 -9.91 11.89 -16.00
N SER A 341 -11.13 11.39 -15.81
CA SER A 341 -12.27 12.21 -15.39
C SER A 341 -12.18 12.62 -13.91
N LYS A 342 -12.88 13.70 -13.54
CA LYS A 342 -12.78 14.32 -12.20
C LYS A 342 -13.74 13.78 -11.15
N GLY A 343 -14.61 12.82 -11.48
CA GLY A 343 -15.52 12.18 -10.52
C GLY A 343 -16.86 12.89 -10.27
N LYS A 344 -17.15 13.97 -11.00
CA LYS A 344 -18.37 14.78 -10.79
C LYS A 344 -19.66 14.00 -11.07
N ALA A 345 -19.70 13.19 -12.12
CA ALA A 345 -20.87 12.39 -12.45
C ALA A 345 -21.05 11.25 -11.44
N THR A 346 -19.96 10.59 -11.02
CA THR A 346 -20.03 9.58 -9.97
C THR A 346 -20.49 10.12 -8.62
N GLU A 347 -20.02 11.31 -8.22
CA GLU A 347 -20.44 11.98 -6.98
C GLU A 347 -21.96 12.20 -6.94
N ILE A 348 -22.53 12.73 -8.03
CA ILE A 348 -23.98 12.96 -8.12
C ILE A 348 -24.78 11.66 -8.07
N LEU A 349 -24.29 10.63 -8.74
CA LEU A 349 -24.94 9.33 -8.77
C LEU A 349 -24.89 8.65 -7.39
N GLU A 350 -23.83 8.84 -6.62
CA GLU A 350 -23.75 8.36 -5.23
C GLU A 350 -24.83 8.97 -4.34
N TRP A 351 -25.10 10.27 -4.50
CA TRP A 351 -26.16 10.94 -3.75
C TRP A 351 -27.55 10.63 -4.28
N GLY A 352 -27.73 10.47 -5.59
CA GLY A 352 -29.05 10.36 -6.22
C GLY A 352 -29.61 8.94 -6.30
N LEU A 353 -28.79 7.95 -6.69
CA LEU A 353 -29.26 6.58 -6.97
C LEU A 353 -29.82 5.83 -5.75
N PRO A 354 -29.27 5.97 -4.52
CA PRO A 354 -29.82 5.26 -3.36
C PRO A 354 -31.25 5.64 -2.99
N TYR A 355 -31.74 6.78 -3.46
CA TYR A 355 -33.09 7.30 -3.20
C TYR A 355 -34.00 7.21 -4.42
N PHE A 356 -33.62 6.40 -5.41
CA PHE A 356 -34.37 6.17 -6.64
C PHE A 356 -34.78 4.71 -6.75
N ASP A 357 -36.08 4.45 -6.89
CA ASP A 357 -36.60 3.12 -7.17
C ASP A 357 -36.41 2.80 -8.65
N LEU A 358 -35.51 1.85 -8.93
CA LEU A 358 -35.10 1.40 -10.27
C LEU A 358 -36.05 0.36 -10.88
#